data_AF-A0A1Y4NTK8-F1
#
_entry.id   AF-A0A1Y4NTK8-F1
#
_cell.length_a   1.000
_cell.length_b   1.000
_cell.length_c   1.000
_cell.angle_alpha   90.00
_cell.angle_beta   90.00
_cell.angle_gamma   90.00
#
_symmetry.space_group_name_H-M   'P 1'
#
loop_
_entity.id
_entity.type
_entity.pdbx_description
1 polymer ?
#
loop_
_entity_poly.entity_id
_entity_poly.type
_entity_poly.pdbx_seq_one_letter_code
_entity_poly.pdbx_strand_id
1 'polypeptide(L)' 'MCQAIEDIYKDGKKAGIKTGIKTGIKEGRTSLITQMLQNGLPVSEIRKYTDATDEEISNAEQAVHGTK' A
#
# COMPACT_ATOMS: atom_id res chain seq x y z
N MET A 1 -9.80 26.73 -25.76
CA MET A 1 -9.59 26.75 -24.29
C MET A 1 -8.29 27.49 -24.01
N CYS A 2 -8.17 28.18 -22.87
CA CYS A 2 -6.90 28.82 -22.49
C CYS A 2 -5.88 27.75 -22.09
N GLN A 3 -4.69 27.84 -22.67
CA GLN A 3 -3.57 26.90 -22.48
C GLN A 3 -3.21 26.69 -21.00
N ALA A 4 -3.30 27.77 -20.20
CA ALA A 4 -3.08 27.72 -18.75
C ALA A 4 -4.03 26.78 -17.99
N ILE A 5 -5.30 26.66 -18.41
CA ILE A 5 -6.28 25.78 -17.77
C ILE A 5 -5.98 24.32 -18.12
N GLU A 6 -5.60 24.05 -19.38
CA GLU A 6 -5.22 22.71 -19.82
C GLU A 6 -3.97 22.22 -19.08
N ASP A 7 -3.02 23.09 -18.81
CA ASP A 7 -1.79 22.73 -18.10
C ASP A 7 -2.05 22.45 -16.61
N ILE A 8 -2.86 23.28 -15.93
CA ILE A 8 -3.31 23.00 -14.56
C ILE A 8 -4.03 21.64 -14.48
N TYR A 9 -4.90 21.35 -15.44
CA TYR A 9 -5.62 20.07 -15.49
C TYR A 9 -4.66 18.88 -15.69
N LYS A 10 -3.71 18.99 -16.63
CA LYS A 10 -2.71 17.94 -16.87
C LYS A 10 -1.85 17.69 -15.63
N ASP A 11 -1.45 18.73 -14.92
CA ASP A 11 -0.64 18.61 -13.73
C ASP A 11 -1.43 18.01 -12.57
N GLY A 12 -2.67 18.45 -12.37
CA GLY A 12 -3.60 17.84 -11.41
C GLY A 12 -3.81 16.35 -11.68
N LYS A 13 -4.01 15.97 -12.95
CA LYS A 13 -4.15 14.56 -13.35
C LYS A 13 -2.89 13.75 -13.07
N LYS A 14 -1.71 14.26 -13.42
CA LYS A 14 -0.42 13.59 -13.14
C LYS A 14 -0.20 13.40 -11.64
N ALA A 15 -0.48 14.43 -10.84
CA ALA A 15 -0.36 14.36 -9.39
C ALA A 15 -1.33 13.32 -8.80
N GLY A 16 -2.58 13.31 -9.25
CA GLY A 16 -3.59 12.33 -8.84
C GLY A 16 -3.17 10.89 -9.15
N ILE A 17 -2.69 10.63 -10.38
CA ILE A 17 -2.19 9.30 -10.78
C ILE A 17 -1.01 8.88 -9.90
N LYS A 18 -0.03 9.76 -9.68
CA LYS A 18 1.14 9.46 -8.86
C LYS A 18 0.75 9.10 -7.43
N THR A 19 -0.15 9.87 -6.82
CA THR A 19 -0.66 9.60 -5.47
C THR A 19 -1.43 8.29 -5.44
N GLY A 20 -2.34 8.06 -6.39
CA GLY A 20 -3.14 6.82 -6.46
C GLY A 20 -2.27 5.57 -6.58
N ILE A 21 -1.25 5.58 -7.44
CA ILE A 21 -0.30 4.46 -7.58
C ILE A 21 0.44 4.23 -6.26
N LYS A 22 0.95 5.28 -5.62
CA LYS A 22 1.70 5.15 -4.36
C LYS A 22 0.83 4.57 -3.25
N THR A 23 -0.40 5.06 -3.11
CA THR A 23 -1.35 4.55 -2.11
C THR A 23 -1.74 3.11 -2.40
N GLY A 24 -2.10 2.79 -3.65
CA GLY A 24 -2.50 1.43 -4.03
C GLY A 24 -1.40 0.39 -3.84
N ILE A 25 -0.14 0.73 -4.12
CA ILE A 25 1.00 -0.16 -3.83
C ILE A 25 1.12 -0.41 -2.32
N LYS A 26 1.01 0.64 -1.49
CA LYS A 26 1.11 0.51 -0.04
C LYS A 26 -0.02 -0.36 0.53
N GLU A 27 -1.26 -0.07 0.13
CA GLU A 27 -2.44 -0.84 0.57
C GLU A 27 -2.36 -2.31 0.12
N GLY A 28 -1.94 -2.55 -1.13
CA GLY A 28 -1.77 -3.91 -1.66
C GLY A 28 -0.71 -4.70 -0.88
N ARG A 29 0.42 -4.07 -0.55
CA ARG A 29 1.47 -4.71 0.28
C ARG A 29 0.96 -5.05 1.68
N THR A 30 0.30 -4.11 2.37
CA THR A 30 -0.27 -4.38 3.69
C THR A 30 -1.31 -5.49 3.63
N SER A 31 -2.22 -5.46 2.65
CA SER A 31 -3.25 -6.49 2.48
C SER A 31 -2.65 -7.88 2.26
N LEU A 32 -1.59 -7.99 1.45
CA LEU A 32 -0.91 -9.26 1.21
C LEU A 32 -0.31 -9.83 2.50
N ILE A 33 0.41 -9.00 3.26
CA ILE A 33 1.03 -9.39 4.53
C ILE A 33 -0.04 -9.80 5.55
N THR A 34 -1.11 -9.02 5.68
CA THR A 34 -2.27 -9.34 6.54
C THR A 34 -2.85 -10.72 6.20
N GLN A 35 -3.04 -11.00 4.91
CA GLN A 35 -3.57 -12.29 4.47
C GLN A 35 -2.60 -13.46 4.76
N MET A 36 -1.30 -13.25 4.58
CA MET A 36 -0.28 -14.25 4.96
C MET A 36 -0.29 -14.54 6.46
N LEU A 37 -0.38 -13.51 7.30
CA LEU A 37 -0.48 -13.64 8.75
C LEU A 37 -1.77 -14.37 9.18
N GLN A 38 -2.92 -14.03 8.58
CA GLN A 38 -4.20 -14.71 8.83
C GLN A 38 -4.16 -16.19 8.44
N ASN A 39 -3.41 -16.53 7.41
CA ASN A 39 -3.17 -17.92 6.98
C ASN A 39 -2.13 -18.65 7.84
N GLY A 40 -1.60 -18.00 8.88
CA GLY A 40 -0.66 -18.61 9.83
C GLY A 40 0.77 -18.74 9.31
N LEU A 41 1.14 -18.02 8.25
CA LEU A 41 2.54 -18.00 7.80
C LEU A 41 3.40 -17.30 8.86
N PRO A 42 4.58 -17.86 9.20
CA PRO A 42 5.48 -17.23 10.14
C PRO A 42 6.07 -15.94 9.53
N VAL A 43 6.26 -14.92 10.37
CA VAL A 43 6.83 -13.62 9.98
C VAL A 43 8.17 -13.77 9.25
N SER A 44 8.99 -14.76 9.61
CA SER A 44 10.26 -15.05 8.95
C SER A 44 10.10 -15.43 7.46
N GLU A 45 9.08 -16.22 7.12
CA GLU A 45 8.78 -16.58 5.73
C GLU A 45 8.18 -15.40 4.97
N ILE A 46 7.29 -14.65 5.62
CA ILE A 46 6.69 -13.45 5.01
C ILE A 46 7.79 -12.47 4.59
N ARG A 47 8.76 -12.20 5.47
CA ARG A 47 9.91 -11.34 5.15
C ARG A 47 10.71 -11.86 3.96
N LYS A 48 10.93 -13.17 3.89
CA LYS A 48 11.69 -13.81 2.80
C LYS A 48 11.04 -13.63 1.43
N TYR A 49 9.70 -13.63 1.36
CA TYR A 49 8.97 -13.54 0.08
C TYR A 49 8.55 -12.13 -0.32
N THR A 50 8.41 -11.22 0.65
CA THR A 50 7.81 -9.88 0.42
C THR A 50 8.78 -8.73 0.67
N ASP A 51 9.98 -9.04 1.19
CA ASP A 51 10.94 -8.06 1.72
C ASP A 51 10.28 -7.07 2.69
N ALA A 52 9.28 -7.54 3.45
CA ALA A 52 8.51 -6.70 4.37
C ALA A 52 9.40 -6.16 5.48
N THR A 53 9.25 -4.87 5.77
CA THR A 53 9.91 -4.24 6.92
C THR A 53 9.19 -4.58 8.23
N ASP A 54 9.88 -4.37 9.35
CA ASP A 54 9.27 -4.52 10.69
C ASP A 54 8.01 -3.65 10.83
N GLU A 55 8.02 -2.45 10.24
CA GLU A 55 6.90 -1.52 10.26
C GLU A 55 5.70 -2.06 9.44
N GLU A 56 5.94 -2.63 8.26
CA GLU A 56 4.87 -3.23 7.43
C GLU A 56 4.23 -4.44 8.13
N ILE A 57 5.04 -5.29 8.79
CA ILE A 57 4.56 -6.41 9.58
C ILE A 57 3.73 -5.91 10.77
N SER A 58 4.23 -4.95 11.55
CA SER A 58 3.53 -4.43 12.74
C SER A 58 2.18 -3.80 12.37
N ASN A 59 2.15 -3.02 11.28
CA ASN A 59 0.90 -2.43 10.78
C ASN A 59 -0.11 -3.50 10.35
N ALA A 60 0.35 -4.57 9.72
CA ALA A 60 -0.51 -5.69 9.32
C ALA A 60 -1.00 -6.50 10.53
N GLU A 61 -0.15 -6.77 11.52
CA GLU A 61 -0.54 -7.45 12.76
C GLU A 61 -1.63 -6.69 13.53
N GLN A 62 -1.50 -5.36 13.64
CA GLN A 62 -2.54 -4.52 14.24
C GLN A 62 -3.87 -4.61 13.48
N ALA A 63 -3.82 -4.69 12.14
CA ALA A 63 -5.01 -4.87 11.31
C ALA A 63 -5.66 -6.26 11.52
N VAL A 64 -4.89 -7.31 11.78
CA VAL A 64 -5.40 -8.66 12.10
C VAL A 64 -6.00 -8.72 13.51
N HIS A 65 -5.43 -8.01 14.48
CA HIS A 65 -5.89 -8.03 15.87
C HIS A 65 -7.08 -7.10 16.14
N GLY A 66 -7.28 -6.06 15.32
CA GLY A 66 -8.44 -5.15 15.40
C GLY A 66 -9.77 -5.72 14.88
N THR A 67 -9.79 -6.93 14.33
CA THR A 67 -11.00 -7.61 13.81
C THR A 67 -11.67 -8.57 14.79
N LYS A 68 -11.57 -8.33 16.11
CA LYS A 68 -12.29 -9.09 17.15
C LYS A 68 -13.25 -8.19 17.93
#